data_AF-A0A843KK37-F1
#
_entry.id   AF-A0A843KK37-F1
#
_cell.length_a   1.000
_cell.length_b   1.000
_cell.length_c   1.000
_cell.angle_alpha   90.00
_cell.angle_beta   90.00
_cell.angle_gamma   90.00
#
_symmetry.space_group_name_H-M   'P 1'
#
loop_
_entity.id
_entity.type
_entity.pdbx_description
1 polymer ?
#
loop_
_entity_poly.entity_id
_entity_poly.type
_entity_poly.pdbx_seq_one_letter_code
_entity_poly.pdbx_strand_id
1 'polypeptide(L)' 'MLRCPNCGSRNVYQIAGGYLGQIYRCKSCGYRGSLIMECEVPKDAENDRKDPRD' A
#
# COMPACT_ATOMS: atom_id res chain seq x y z
N MET A 1 -3.29 4.78 -1.03
CA MET A 1 -2.68 3.67 -0.25
C MET A 1 -2.57 2.43 -1.12
N LEU A 2 -1.36 1.85 -1.24
CA LEU A 2 -1.16 0.60 -2.00
C LEU A 2 -1.56 -0.63 -1.18
N ARG A 3 -2.19 -1.61 -1.83
CA ARG A 3 -2.57 -2.89 -1.24
C ARG A 3 -2.21 -4.07 -2.14
N CYS A 4 -1.89 -5.19 -1.50
CA CYS A 4 -1.64 -6.45 -2.19
C CYS A 4 -2.94 -6.96 -2.86
N PRO A 5 -2.93 -7.29 -4.16
CA PRO A 5 -4.12 -7.79 -4.83
C PRO A 5 -4.53 -9.19 -4.36
N ASN A 6 -3.62 -9.96 -3.76
CA ASN A 6 -3.89 -11.33 -3.32
C ASN A 6 -4.49 -11.41 -1.91
N CYS A 7 -4.10 -10.53 -0.98
CA CYS A 7 -4.54 -10.60 0.42
C CYS A 7 -5.01 -9.26 1.02
N GLY A 8 -5.01 -8.16 0.26
CA GLY A 8 -5.43 -6.84 0.74
C GLY A 8 -4.48 -6.17 1.76
N SER A 9 -3.37 -6.81 2.11
CA SER A 9 -2.37 -6.24 3.03
C SER A 9 -1.74 -4.96 2.48
N ARG A 10 -1.51 -3.98 3.36
CA ARG A 10 -0.74 -2.75 3.07
C ARG A 10 0.77 -2.98 3.14
N ASN A 11 1.21 -4.17 3.56
CA ASN A 11 2.63 -4.51 3.73
C ASN A 11 3.24 -4.94 2.38
N VAL A 12 3.21 -4.01 1.43
CA VAL A 12 3.71 -4.14 0.06
C VAL A 12 4.85 -3.16 -0.19
N TYR A 13 5.88 -3.59 -0.90
CA TYR A 13 7.05 -2.75 -1.21
C TYR A 13 7.58 -3.06 -2.60
N GLN A 14 8.15 -2.05 -3.26
CA GLN A 14 8.75 -2.21 -4.57
C GLN A 14 10.09 -2.97 -4.46
N ILE A 15 10.32 -3.92 -5.37
CA ILE A 15 11.56 -4.71 -5.45
C ILE A 15 12.31 -4.53 -6.78
N ALA A 16 11.66 -3.95 -7.79
CA ALA A 16 12.28 -3.55 -9.06
C ALA A 16 11.53 -2.34 -9.64
N GLY A 17 12.26 -1.54 -10.43
CA GLY A 17 11.74 -0.33 -11.09
C GLY A 17 12.56 0.05 -12.33
N GLY A 18 12.21 1.17 -12.96
CA GLY A 18 12.87 1.64 -14.18
C GLY A 18 12.37 0.95 -15.45
N TYR A 19 13.25 0.72 -16.42
CA TYR A 19 12.90 0.18 -17.74
C TYR A 19 12.24 -1.20 -17.70
N LEU A 20 12.53 -2.00 -16.67
CA LEU A 20 11.94 -3.33 -16.47
C LEU A 20 10.50 -3.29 -15.93
N GLY A 21 9.97 -2.09 -15.65
CA GLY A 21 8.67 -1.91 -15.01
C GLY A 21 8.75 -2.01 -13.49
N GLN A 22 7.64 -1.66 -12.84
CA GLN A 22 7.53 -1.69 -11.38
C GLN A 22 7.11 -3.08 -10.94
N ILE A 23 7.87 -3.70 -10.03
CA ILE A 23 7.51 -4.98 -9.42
C ILE A 23 7.41 -4.80 -7.91
N TYR A 24 6.32 -5.30 -7.33
CA TYR A 24 6.02 -5.24 -5.91
C TYR A 24 6.13 -6.62 -5.26
N ARG A 25 6.45 -6.64 -3.97
CA ARG A 25 6.38 -7.82 -3.10
C ARG A 25 5.54 -7.55 -1.87
N CYS A 26 4.69 -8.49 -1.49
CA CYS A 26 3.95 -8.47 -0.23
C CYS A 26 4.70 -9.27 0.86
N LYS A 27 4.96 -8.66 2.02
CA LYS A 27 5.55 -9.37 3.16
C LYS A 27 4.57 -10.31 3.87
N SER A 28 3.26 -10.08 3.72
CA SER A 28 2.23 -10.86 4.41
C SER A 28 1.91 -12.19 3.72
N CYS A 29 1.81 -12.22 2.38
CA CYS A 29 1.42 -13.44 1.65
C CYS A 29 2.43 -13.87 0.58
N GLY A 30 3.53 -13.12 0.39
CA GLY A 30 4.57 -13.46 -0.58
C GLY A 30 4.28 -13.09 -2.03
N TYR A 31 3.13 -12.49 -2.36
CA TYR A 31 2.82 -12.00 -3.71
C TYR A 31 4.00 -11.25 -4.33
N ARG A 32 4.34 -11.55 -5.60
CA ARG A 32 5.31 -10.83 -6.43
C ARG A 32 4.70 -10.55 -7.80
N GLY A 33 4.68 -9.29 -8.21
CA GLY A 33 4.18 -8.92 -9.53
C GLY A 33 4.06 -7.41 -9.71
N SER A 34 3.72 -6.99 -10.92
CA SER A 34 3.55 -5.57 -11.27
C SER A 34 2.17 -5.01 -10.90
N LEU A 35 1.19 -5.88 -10.66
CA LEU A 35 -0.17 -5.45 -10.32
C LEU A 35 -0.24 -5.05 -8.84
N ILE A 36 -0.77 -3.86 -8.59
CA ILE A 36 -1.02 -3.35 -7.25
C ILE A 36 -2.39 -2.70 -7.18
N MET A 37 -3.07 -2.79 -6.04
CA MET A 37 -4.32 -2.07 -5.82
C MET A 37 -4.04 -0.70 -5.22
N GLU A 38 -4.49 0.34 -5.92
CA GLU A 38 -4.46 1.72 -5.42
C GLU A 38 -5.81 2.03 -4.74
N CYS A 39 -5.78 2.25 -3.43
CA CYS A 39 -6.97 2.65 -2.67
C CYS A 39 -6.86 4.11 -2.26
N GLU A 40 -7.85 4.92 -2.59
CA GLU A 40 -7.98 6.27 -2.04
C GLU A 40 -8.35 6.19 -0.55
N VAL A 41 -7.79 7.07 0.27
CA VAL A 41 -8.25 7.27 1.65
C VAL A 41 -9.19 8.47 1.60
N PRO A 42 -10.40 8.39 2.15
CA PRO A 42 -11.26 9.56 2.30
C PRO A 42 -10.50 10.66 3.06
N LYS A 43 -10.48 11.87 2.50
CA LYS A 43 -9.74 13.03 3.05
C LYS A 43 -10.23 13.45 4.45
N ASP A 44 -11.35 12.90 4.88
CA ASP A 44 -12.06 13.27 6.09
C ASP A 44 -11.64 12.39 7.29
N ALA A 45 -10.88 11.32 7.06
CA ALA A 45 -10.48 10.35 8.09
C ALA A 45 -9.15 10.72 8.81
N GLU A 46 -8.53 11.85 8.48
CA GLU A 46 -7.21 12.24 9.01
C GLU A 46 -7.29 13.19 10.23
N ASN A 47 -8.50 13.64 10.62
CA ASN A 47 -8.67 14.61 11.72
C ASN A 47 -9.08 14.01 13.08
N ASP A 48 -9.36 12.72 13.18
CA ASP A 48 -9.79 12.08 14.45
C ASP A 48 -8.62 11.64 15.36
N ARG A 49 -7.39 12.09 15.08
CA ARG A 49 -6.23 11.88 15.95
C ARG A 49 -5.62 13.17 16.49
N LYS A 50 -6.43 14.21 16.71
CA LYS A 50 -6.05 15.23 17.70
C LYS A 50 -6.39 14.68 19.09
N ASP A 51 -5.36 14.31 19.83
CA ASP A 51 -5.42 14.14 21.29
C ASP A 51 -6.09 15.41 21.87
N PRO A 52 -7.14 15.31 22.71
CA PRO A 52 -7.83 16.46 23.30
C PRO A 52 -6.99 17.29 24.29
N ARG A 53 -5.66 17.25 24.22
CA ARG A 53 -4.74 17.91 25.15
C ARG A 53 -3.71 18.73 24.39
N ASP A 54 -4.14 19.87 23.87
CA ASP A 54 -3.33 21.08 23.67
C ASP A 54 -4.27 22.31 23.70
#